data_AF-A0A927ULK1-F1
#
_entry.id   AF-A0A927ULK1-F1
#
_cell.length_a   1.000
_cell.length_b   1.000
_cell.length_c   1.000
_cell.angle_alpha   90.00
_cell.angle_beta   90.00
_cell.angle_gamma   90.00
#
_symmetry.space_group_name_H-M   'P 1'
#
loop_
_entity.id
_entity.type
_entity.pdbx_description
1 polymer ?
#
loop_
_entity_poly.entity_id
_entity_poly.type
_entity_poly.pdbx_seq_one_letter_code
_entity_poly.pdbx_strand_id
1 'polypeptide(L)'
;MYEKCKKVFEEMKTLVPVADFMEIKERRKGKLKFQIYISDKLRTTELEALELSVRSSNCLHRAGFKTVAQLVETIEGSEDLKTIRNCGSKSVDEIMEKLFCYQYTQLEPARKIRYIKSVLELNDAI
;
A
#
# COMPACT_ATOMS: atom_id res chain seq x y z
N MET A 1 -15.39 -2.42 2.20
CA MET A 1 -14.03 -2.50 1.58
C MET A 1 -13.21 -1.20 1.69
N TYR A 2 -13.82 0.00 1.73
CA TYR A 2 -13.12 1.29 1.86
C TYR A 2 -12.80 1.70 3.32
N GLU A 3 -13.37 1.00 4.29
CA GLU A 3 -13.37 1.42 5.70
C GLU A 3 -12.03 1.27 6.42
N LYS A 4 -11.25 0.24 6.08
CA LYS A 4 -9.99 -0.08 6.77
C LYS A 4 -8.89 0.94 6.46
N CYS A 5 -8.73 1.29 5.18
CA CYS A 5 -7.77 2.32 4.77
C CYS A 5 -8.17 3.71 5.28
N LYS A 6 -9.47 4.04 5.29
CA LYS A 6 -9.96 5.29 5.92
C LYS A 6 -9.52 5.37 7.38
N LYS A 7 -9.76 4.33 8.18
CA LYS A 7 -9.33 4.28 9.59
C LYS A 7 -7.81 4.43 9.74
N VAL A 8 -7.03 3.84 8.84
CA VAL A 8 -5.57 4.00 8.83
C VAL A 8 -5.18 5.46 8.62
N PHE A 9 -5.75 6.14 7.62
CA PHE A 9 -5.43 7.54 7.35
C PHE A 9 -5.87 8.47 8.49
N GLU A 10 -7.02 8.22 9.12
CA GLU A 10 -7.47 8.96 10.31
C GLU A 10 -6.53 8.75 11.51
N GLU A 11 -6.07 7.51 11.74
CA GLU A 11 -5.08 7.23 12.78
C GLU A 11 -3.77 7.99 12.50
N MET A 12 -3.30 7.98 11.25
CA MET A 12 -2.07 8.68 10.89
C MET A 12 -2.20 10.20 11.11
N LYS A 13 -3.32 10.80 10.72
CA LYS A 13 -3.62 12.21 10.96
C LYS A 13 -3.68 12.53 12.45
N THR A 14 -4.21 11.62 13.27
CA THR A 14 -4.23 11.76 14.72
C THR A 14 -2.82 11.74 15.32
N LEU A 15 -1.96 10.82 14.86
CA LEU A 15 -0.57 10.69 15.34
C LEU A 15 0.34 11.80 14.84
N VAL A 16 0.11 12.28 13.62
CA VAL A 16 0.89 13.32 12.95
C VAL A 16 -0.09 14.27 12.27
N PRO A 17 -0.50 15.38 12.90
CA PRO A 17 -1.56 16.28 12.39
C PRO A 17 -1.30 16.87 11.01
N VAL A 18 -0.03 17.06 10.65
CA VAL A 18 0.41 17.54 9.33
C VAL A 18 0.24 16.48 8.21
N ALA A 19 -0.08 15.23 8.58
CA ALA A 19 -0.20 14.11 7.65
C ALA A 19 -1.59 14.07 7.00
N ASP A 20 -1.90 15.06 6.16
CA ASP A 20 -3.15 15.05 5.37
C ASP A 20 -2.98 14.21 4.10
N PHE A 21 -3.22 12.91 4.25
CA PHE A 21 -3.10 11.96 3.13
C PHE A 21 -4.16 12.17 2.04
N MET A 22 -5.30 12.83 2.33
CA MET A 22 -6.26 13.17 1.30
C MET A 22 -5.68 14.24 0.38
N GLU A 23 -5.14 15.31 0.96
CA GLU A 23 -4.48 16.40 0.20
C GLU A 23 -3.28 15.89 -0.61
N ILE A 24 -2.48 14.99 -0.02
CA ILE A 24 -1.33 14.38 -0.73
C ILE A 24 -1.79 13.56 -1.92
N LYS A 25 -2.84 12.73 -1.75
CA LYS A 25 -3.41 11.95 -2.85
C LYS A 25 -3.93 12.87 -3.95
N GLU A 26 -4.62 13.96 -3.63
CA GLU A 26 -5.10 14.92 -4.64
C GLU A 26 -3.95 15.54 -5.44
N ARG A 27 -2.94 16.09 -4.75
CA ARG A 27 -1.74 16.68 -5.39
C ARG A 27 -1.00 15.70 -6.29
N ARG A 28 -1.00 14.41 -5.95
CA ARG A 28 -0.28 13.34 -6.66
C ARG A 28 -1.18 12.50 -7.58
N LYS A 29 -2.40 12.94 -7.89
CA LYS A 29 -3.37 12.22 -8.75
C LYS A 29 -3.65 10.79 -8.26
N GLY A 30 -3.77 10.60 -6.96
CA GLY A 30 -4.07 9.33 -6.29
C GLY A 30 -2.85 8.49 -5.91
N LYS A 31 -1.64 8.85 -6.34
CA LYS A 31 -0.44 8.03 -6.16
C LYS A 31 0.37 8.46 -4.93
N LEU A 32 0.29 7.67 -3.87
CA LEU A 32 1.12 7.84 -2.68
C LEU A 32 2.47 7.12 -2.87
N LYS A 33 3.58 7.83 -2.69
CA LYS A 33 4.90 7.21 -2.61
C LYS A 33 5.18 6.77 -1.17
N PHE A 34 5.70 5.58 -0.97
CA PHE A 34 6.06 5.09 0.36
C PHE A 34 7.15 4.04 0.24
N GLN A 35 7.92 3.86 1.31
CA GLN A 35 8.85 2.74 1.40
C GLN A 35 8.11 1.49 1.87
N ILE A 36 8.38 0.37 1.20
CA ILE A 36 7.83 -0.92 1.57
C ILE A 36 8.73 -1.52 2.65
N TYR A 37 8.13 -1.85 3.79
CA TYR A 37 8.77 -2.49 4.94
C TYR A 37 8.04 -3.80 5.20
N ILE A 38 8.56 -4.88 4.66
CA ILE A 38 8.00 -6.22 4.85
C ILE A 38 8.78 -6.97 5.94
N SER A 39 8.12 -7.25 7.06
CA SER A 39 8.63 -8.18 8.07
C SER A 39 8.50 -9.62 7.57
N ASP A 40 9.21 -10.55 8.21
CA ASP A 40 9.13 -11.98 7.84
C ASP A 40 7.70 -12.52 7.89
N LYS A 41 6.91 -12.05 8.87
CA LYS A 41 5.48 -12.35 8.97
C LYS A 41 4.71 -11.86 7.74
N LEU A 42 5.01 -10.66 7.25
CA LEU A 42 4.33 -10.08 6.09
C LEU A 42 4.69 -10.85 4.82
N ARG A 43 5.93 -11.30 4.69
CA ARG A 43 6.41 -12.07 3.53
C ARG A 43 5.61 -13.35 3.30
N THR A 44 5.27 -14.07 4.36
CA THR A 44 4.50 -15.33 4.29
C THR A 44 2.98 -15.12 4.23
N THR A 45 2.51 -13.87 4.28
CA THR A 45 1.08 -13.57 4.26
C THR A 45 0.51 -13.74 2.85
N GLU A 46 -0.65 -14.39 2.75
CA GLU A 46 -1.37 -14.57 1.49
C GLU A 46 -2.04 -13.27 1.02
N LEU A 47 -2.19 -13.10 -0.30
CA LEU A 47 -2.75 -11.87 -0.88
C LEU A 47 -4.21 -11.63 -0.52
N GLU A 48 -4.96 -12.67 -0.15
CA GLU A 48 -6.32 -12.59 0.37
C GLU A 48 -6.41 -11.69 1.61
N ALA A 49 -5.36 -11.64 2.42
CA ALA A 49 -5.31 -10.79 3.62
C ALA A 49 -5.33 -9.29 3.31
N LEU A 50 -4.96 -8.89 2.08
CA LEU A 50 -5.04 -7.50 1.63
C LEU A 50 -6.48 -7.06 1.33
N GLU A 51 -7.45 -7.98 1.29
CA GLU A 51 -8.86 -7.70 1.02
C GLU A 51 -9.05 -6.85 -0.26
N LEU A 52 -8.35 -7.25 -1.34
CA LEU A 52 -8.42 -6.62 -2.66
C LEU A 52 -9.80 -6.84 -3.30
N SER A 53 -10.21 -5.96 -4.21
CA SER A 53 -11.37 -6.23 -5.06
C SER A 53 -11.20 -7.53 -5.85
N VAL A 54 -12.33 -8.14 -6.22
CA VAL A 54 -12.36 -9.35 -7.07
C VAL A 54 -11.51 -9.16 -8.33
N ARG A 55 -11.54 -7.97 -8.94
CA ARG A 55 -10.74 -7.69 -10.14
C ARG A 55 -9.24 -7.75 -9.83
N SER A 56 -8.78 -6.99 -8.84
CA SER A 56 -7.37 -6.87 -8.51
C SER A 56 -6.80 -8.19 -7.97
N SER A 57 -7.57 -8.88 -7.12
CA SER A 57 -7.25 -10.24 -6.67
C SER A 57 -7.11 -11.21 -7.85
N ASN A 58 -8.07 -11.23 -8.78
CA ASN A 58 -8.02 -12.11 -9.95
C ASN A 58 -6.84 -11.81 -10.89
N CYS A 59 -6.40 -10.56 -11.00
CA CYS A 59 -5.23 -10.20 -11.81
C CYS A 59 -3.95 -10.83 -11.24
N LEU A 60 -3.77 -10.75 -9.91
CA LEU A 60 -2.62 -11.33 -9.22
C LEU A 60 -2.64 -12.86 -9.25
N HIS A 61 -3.78 -13.48 -8.92
CA HIS A 61 -3.90 -14.95 -8.92
C HIS A 61 -3.65 -15.57 -10.29
N ARG A 62 -4.17 -14.96 -11.37
CA ARG A 62 -3.95 -15.45 -12.74
C ARG A 62 -2.50 -15.30 -13.21
N ALA A 63 -1.76 -14.38 -12.63
CA ALA A 63 -0.33 -14.21 -12.88
C ALA A 63 0.53 -15.08 -11.93
N GLY A 64 -0.08 -15.89 -11.08
CA GLY A 64 0.62 -16.83 -10.20
C GLY A 64 1.09 -16.26 -8.87
N PHE A 65 0.71 -15.02 -8.54
CA PHE A 65 1.01 -14.41 -7.25
C PHE A 65 0.10 -14.99 -6.17
N LYS A 66 0.69 -15.39 -5.05
CA LYS A 66 -0.03 -15.94 -3.88
C LYS A 66 0.30 -15.19 -2.59
N THR A 67 1.53 -14.68 -2.47
CA THR A 67 2.02 -14.05 -1.23
C THR A 67 2.34 -12.57 -1.42
N VAL A 68 2.34 -11.82 -0.32
CA VAL A 68 2.77 -10.42 -0.31
C VAL A 68 4.25 -10.28 -0.69
N ALA A 69 5.11 -11.25 -0.34
CA ALA A 69 6.51 -11.23 -0.75
C ALA A 69 6.67 -11.14 -2.27
N GLN A 70 5.98 -12.02 -3.02
CA GLN A 70 6.05 -12.03 -4.48
C GLN A 70 5.55 -10.71 -5.09
N LEU A 71 4.48 -10.14 -4.53
CA LEU A 71 3.98 -8.84 -4.98
C LEU A 71 5.03 -7.73 -4.80
N VAL A 72 5.68 -7.69 -3.63
CA VAL A 72 6.68 -6.67 -3.32
C VAL A 72 7.93 -6.84 -4.18
N GLU A 73 8.39 -8.08 -4.38
CA GLU A 73 9.52 -8.39 -5.25
C GLU A 73 9.31 -7.87 -6.68
N THR A 74 8.09 -7.97 -7.21
CA THR A 74 7.75 -7.36 -8.52
C THR A 74 7.76 -5.83 -8.46
N ILE A 75 7.17 -5.22 -7.41
CA ILE A 75 7.13 -3.75 -7.27
C ILE A 75 8.55 -3.16 -7.16
N GLU A 76 9.44 -3.80 -6.42
CA GLU A 76 10.83 -3.38 -6.24
C GLU A 76 11.69 -3.76 -7.45
N GLY A 77 11.44 -4.93 -8.03
CA GLY A 77 12.22 -5.55 -9.09
C GLY A 77 11.89 -5.06 -10.49
N SER A 78 11.87 -3.75 -10.75
CA SER A 78 11.77 -3.12 -12.08
C SER A 78 10.58 -3.49 -12.99
N GLU A 79 9.78 -4.48 -12.63
CA GLU A 79 8.59 -4.92 -13.34
C GLU A 79 7.40 -4.04 -12.93
N ASP A 80 6.87 -3.28 -13.89
CA ASP A 80 5.66 -2.50 -13.64
C ASP A 80 4.48 -3.47 -13.46
N LEU A 81 3.72 -3.36 -12.37
CA LEU A 81 2.48 -4.12 -12.14
C LEU A 81 1.50 -4.00 -13.31
N LYS A 82 1.64 -2.95 -14.14
CA LYS A 82 0.87 -2.79 -15.40
C LYS A 82 1.19 -3.83 -16.47
N THR A 83 2.31 -4.55 -16.37
CA THR A 83 2.66 -5.65 -17.30
C THR A 83 1.83 -6.90 -17.03
N ILE A 84 1.24 -7.02 -15.83
CA ILE A 84 0.36 -8.13 -15.47
C ILE A 84 -0.91 -8.06 -16.33
N ARG A 85 -1.20 -9.15 -17.04
CA ARG A 85 -2.36 -9.25 -17.94
C ARG A 85 -3.66 -8.92 -17.20
N ASN A 86 -4.41 -7.94 -17.71
CA ASN A 86 -5.65 -7.38 -17.17
C ASN A 86 -5.52 -6.52 -15.90
N CYS A 87 -4.31 -6.24 -15.43
CA CYS A 87 -4.03 -5.30 -14.35
C CYS A 87 -4.03 -3.87 -14.91
N GLY A 88 -5.19 -3.22 -14.86
CA GLY A 88 -5.34 -1.82 -15.28
C GLY A 88 -4.86 -0.83 -14.21
N SER A 89 -4.73 0.44 -14.57
CA SER A 89 -4.30 1.51 -13.66
C SER A 89 -5.06 1.51 -12.32
N LYS A 90 -6.39 1.42 -12.36
CA LYS A 90 -7.22 1.36 -11.15
C LYS A 90 -6.92 0.16 -10.24
N SER A 91 -6.58 -0.99 -10.84
CA SER A 91 -6.20 -2.18 -10.06
C SER A 91 -4.82 -2.01 -9.43
N VAL A 92 -3.87 -1.43 -10.17
CA VAL A 92 -2.54 -1.10 -9.62
C VAL A 92 -2.67 -0.10 -8.46
N ASP A 93 -3.45 0.96 -8.63
CA ASP A 93 -3.67 1.95 -7.58
C ASP A 93 -4.30 1.32 -6.32
N GLU A 94 -5.28 0.44 -6.50
CA GLU A 94 -5.88 -0.31 -5.38
C GLU A 94 -4.88 -1.23 -4.69
N ILE A 95 -4.09 -1.99 -5.44
CA ILE A 95 -3.08 -2.92 -4.89
C ILE A 95 -2.06 -2.14 -4.04
N MET A 96 -1.54 -1.03 -4.57
CA MET A 96 -0.57 -0.19 -3.87
C MET A 96 -1.17 0.43 -2.59
N GLU A 97 -2.41 0.93 -2.67
CA GLU A 97 -3.11 1.50 -1.51
C GLU A 97 -3.37 0.44 -0.43
N LYS A 98 -3.84 -0.74 -0.82
CA LYS A 98 -4.11 -1.83 0.12
C LYS A 98 -2.84 -2.37 0.76
N LEU A 99 -1.76 -2.48 -0.01
CA LEU A 99 -0.44 -2.84 0.50
C LEU A 99 0.05 -1.82 1.54
N PHE A 100 -0.04 -0.52 1.23
CA PHE A 100 0.32 0.56 2.16
C PHE A 100 -0.44 0.47 3.48
N CYS A 101 -1.78 0.39 3.41
CA CYS A 101 -2.62 0.31 4.60
C CYS A 101 -2.30 -0.94 5.41
N TYR A 102 -2.20 -2.10 4.74
CA TYR A 102 -1.98 -3.37 5.42
C TYR A 102 -0.61 -3.38 6.12
N GLN A 103 0.46 -3.00 5.42
CA GLN A 103 1.79 -2.85 6.01
C GLN A 103 1.75 -1.95 7.25
N TYR A 104 1.10 -0.79 7.16
CA TYR A 104 0.99 0.12 8.30
C TYR A 104 0.31 -0.52 9.52
N THR A 105 -0.75 -1.31 9.30
CA THR A 105 -1.41 -2.02 10.42
C THR A 105 -0.52 -3.07 11.08
N GLN A 106 0.50 -3.57 10.38
CA GLN A 106 1.46 -4.54 10.92
C GLN A 106 2.69 -3.86 11.55
N LEU A 107 2.80 -2.53 11.51
CA LEU A 107 3.89 -1.81 12.16
C LEU A 107 3.67 -1.72 13.67
N GLU A 108 4.76 -1.94 14.42
CA GLU A 108 4.80 -1.65 15.85
C GLU A 108 4.45 -0.18 16.13
N PRO A 109 3.67 0.12 17.20
CA PRO A 109 3.26 1.49 17.52
C PRO A 109 4.43 2.49 17.57
N ALA A 110 5.57 2.08 18.12
CA ALA A 110 6.78 2.90 18.20
C ALA A 110 7.37 3.28 16.83
N ARG A 111 7.09 2.53 15.77
CA ARG A 111 7.59 2.78 14.41
C ARG A 111 6.62 3.62 13.57
N LYS A 112 5.34 3.71 13.95
CA LYS A 112 4.29 4.37 13.15
C LYS A 112 4.60 5.84 12.84
N ILE A 113 4.96 6.64 13.85
CA ILE A 113 5.26 8.07 13.66
C ILE A 113 6.44 8.26 12.70
N ARG A 114 7.52 7.48 12.87
CA ARG A 114 8.69 7.55 11.98
C ARG A 114 8.33 7.19 10.55
N TYR A 115 7.55 6.13 10.38
CA TYR A 115 7.07 5.72 9.07
C TYR A 115 6.21 6.81 8.40
N ILE A 116 5.25 7.38 9.13
CA ILE A 116 4.40 8.47 8.62
C ILE A 116 5.26 9.64 8.15
N LYS A 117 6.21 10.10 8.95
CA LYS A 117 7.12 11.20 8.57
C LYS A 117 7.90 10.89 7.30
N SER A 118 8.47 9.70 7.19
CA SER A 118 9.17 9.26 5.97
C SER A 118 8.26 9.26 4.74
N VAL A 119 7.00 8.84 4.89
CA VAL A 119 6.02 8.91 3.80
C VAL A 119 5.75 10.36 3.40
N LEU A 120 5.62 11.28 4.36
CA LEU A 120 5.40 12.70 4.06
C LEU A 120 6.58 13.32 3.31
N GLU A 121 7.81 13.02 3.74
CA GLU A 121 9.05 13.44 3.07
C GLU A 121 9.10 12.92 1.62
N LEU A 122 8.77 11.64 1.39
CA LEU A 122 8.75 11.04 0.05
C LEU A 122 7.69 11.63 -0.90
N ASN A 123 6.71 12.34 -0.35
CA ASN A 123 5.63 12.98 -1.11
C ASN A 123 5.72 14.51 -1.12
N ASP A 124 6.85 15.09 -0.67
CA ASP A 124 7.07 16.54 -0.61
C ASP A 124 5.97 17.27 0.20
N ALA A 125 5.50 16.62 1.28
CA ALA A 125 4.38 17.10 2.10
C ALA A 125 4.83 17.77 3.43
N ILE A 126 6.13 17.71 3.75
CA ILE A 126 6.81 18.40 4.86
C ILE A 126 8.20 18.79 4.39
#